data_AF-A0A1Y3MKM9-F1
#
_entry.id   AF-A0A1Y3MKM9-F1
#
_cell.length_a   1.000
_cell.length_b   1.000
_cell.length_c   1.000
_cell.angle_alpha   90.00
_cell.angle_beta   90.00
_cell.angle_gamma   90.00
#
_symmetry.space_group_name_H-M   'P 1'
#
loop_
_entity.id
_entity.type
_entity.pdbx_description
1 polymer ?
#
loop_
_entity_poly.entity_id
_entity_poly.type
_entity_poly.pdbx_seq_one_letter_code
_entity_poly.pdbx_strand_id
1 'polypeptide(L)'
;MNKDNIQQGIPSFDNVVCPICKSQKYLNPNMKILVSPCFHKMCESCINRLYTHGAAPCPICKTILRKTYFVPQTFEDLYVEKEVQIRKKVGKYFNKRLEDFGGDLRQYNDYLEEVEELSKYFIILFFFIKNYRNQLVSIF
;
A
#
# COMPACT_ATOMS: atom_id res chain seq x y z
N MET A 1 -11.20 -14.49 40.49
CA MET A 1 -11.83 -13.19 40.19
C MET A 1 -10.81 -12.11 40.50
N ASN A 2 -10.40 -11.19 39.64
CA ASN A 2 -10.68 -10.85 38.25
C ASN A 2 -9.49 -9.96 37.80
N LYS A 3 -8.82 -10.33 36.71
CA LYS A 3 -8.81 -9.63 35.40
C LYS A 3 -7.81 -8.47 35.32
N ASP A 4 -6.59 -8.79 34.90
CA ASP A 4 -5.70 -7.92 34.11
C ASP A 4 -5.00 -8.81 33.05
N ASN A 5 -5.77 -9.44 32.15
CA ASN A 5 -5.96 -9.01 30.75
C ASN A 5 -4.68 -8.66 29.99
N ILE A 6 -4.06 -9.72 29.43
CA ILE A 6 -3.58 -9.83 28.04
C ILE A 6 -3.73 -8.53 27.24
N GLN A 7 -2.64 -7.78 27.12
CA GLN A 7 -2.45 -6.81 26.03
C GLN A 7 -1.00 -6.89 25.54
N GLN A 8 -0.68 -7.98 24.84
CA GLN A 8 0.29 -7.90 23.76
C GLN A 8 -0.43 -7.20 22.58
N GLY A 9 -0.47 -5.87 22.66
CA GLY A 9 -1.07 -5.00 21.66
C GLY A 9 -0.10 -4.78 20.49
N ILE A 10 -0.50 -5.29 19.32
CA ILE A 10 -0.42 -4.69 17.98
C ILE A 10 0.34 -3.33 17.94
N PRO A 11 1.34 -3.12 17.07
CA PRO A 11 2.08 -1.85 17.04
C PRO A 11 1.15 -0.69 16.66
N SER A 12 0.74 0.08 17.67
CA SER A 12 -0.10 1.25 17.57
C SER A 12 0.60 2.40 16.85
N PHE A 13 -0.21 3.28 16.29
CA PHE A 13 0.03 4.46 15.44
C PHE A 13 1.19 5.45 15.78
N ASP A 14 2.06 5.18 16.73
CA ASP A 14 2.78 6.22 17.46
C ASP A 14 4.21 6.52 16.97
N ASN A 15 4.82 5.62 16.19
CA ASN A 15 6.23 5.76 15.79
C ASN A 15 6.45 5.98 14.28
N VAL A 16 5.49 6.56 13.56
CA VAL A 16 5.70 6.88 12.14
C VAL A 16 6.53 8.16 12.00
N VAL A 17 7.79 7.98 11.58
CA VAL A 17 8.77 9.06 11.38
C VAL A 17 8.86 9.41 9.89
N CYS A 18 8.84 10.71 9.57
CA CYS A 18 9.09 11.12 8.19
C CYS A 18 10.56 10.89 7.81
N PRO A 19 10.87 10.20 6.69
CA PRO A 19 12.27 9.90 6.32
C PRO A 19 13.08 11.14 5.91
N ILE A 20 12.42 12.27 5.64
CA ILE A 20 13.06 13.49 5.12
C ILE A 20 13.38 14.47 6.24
N CYS A 21 12.38 14.84 7.05
CA CYS A 21 12.57 15.79 8.16
C CYS A 21 12.83 15.11 9.51
N LYS A 22 12.73 13.78 9.59
CA LYS A 22 12.88 12.99 10.82
C LYS A 22 11.92 13.38 11.96
N SER A 23 10.93 14.22 11.67
CA SER A 23 9.90 14.61 12.62
C SER A 23 8.96 13.43 12.87
N GLN A 24 8.54 13.29 14.13
CA GLN A 24 7.64 12.25 14.59
C GLN A 24 6.24 12.83 14.81
N LYS A 25 5.20 12.01 14.60
CA LYS A 25 3.80 12.41 14.82
C LYS A 25 3.51 12.76 16.28
N TYR A 26 4.17 12.09 17.23
CA TYR A 26 4.05 12.39 18.66
C TYR A 26 4.36 13.85 18.99
N LEU A 27 5.40 14.43 18.39
CA LEU A 27 5.81 15.82 18.62
C LEU A 27 4.91 16.84 17.92
N ASN A 28 4.23 16.44 16.84
CA ASN A 28 3.40 17.33 16.02
C ASN A 28 2.07 16.62 15.67
N PRO A 29 1.04 16.68 16.54
CA PRO A 29 -0.21 15.93 16.34
C PRO A 29 -0.95 16.27 15.05
N ASN A 30 -0.83 17.51 14.57
CA ASN A 30 -1.46 17.97 13.32
C ASN A 30 -0.71 17.52 12.05
N MET A 31 0.47 16.90 12.19
CA MET A 31 1.26 16.46 11.04
C MET A 31 0.58 15.27 10.36
N LYS A 32 0.16 15.48 9.11
CA LYS A 32 -0.40 14.41 8.27
C LYS A 32 0.73 13.67 7.55
N ILE A 33 0.70 12.36 7.64
CA ILE A 33 1.55 11.48 6.85
C ILE A 33 0.73 10.90 5.72
N LEU A 34 1.23 11.07 4.50
CA LEU A 34 0.61 10.62 3.26
C LEU A 34 1.47 9.53 2.62
N VAL A 35 0.85 8.74 1.75
CA VAL A 35 1.45 7.61 1.05
C VAL A 35 1.43 7.88 -0.44
N SER A 36 2.54 7.59 -1.10
CA SER A 36 2.69 7.64 -2.56
C SER A 36 2.29 6.33 -3.24
N PRO A 37 2.05 6.31 -4.57
CA PRO A 37 1.84 5.07 -5.33
C PRO A 37 3.04 4.11 -5.31
N CYS A 38 4.24 4.59 -4.98
CA CYS A 38 5.40 3.73 -4.80
C CYS A 38 5.49 3.11 -3.39
N PHE A 39 4.48 3.36 -2.54
CA PHE A 39 4.31 2.88 -1.16
C PHE A 39 5.34 3.40 -0.16
N HIS A 40 5.76 4.67 -0.31
CA HIS A 40 6.58 5.35 0.68
C HIS A 40 5.79 6.42 1.43
N LYS A 41 5.99 6.48 2.76
CA LYS A 41 5.35 7.42 3.68
C LYS A 41 6.16 8.72 3.78
N MET A 42 5.50 9.87 3.71
CA MET A 42 6.13 11.20 3.93
C MET A 42 5.14 12.16 4.58
N CYS A 43 5.62 13.16 5.32
CA CYS A 43 4.74 14.19 5.86
C CYS A 43 4.32 15.21 4.80
N GLU A 44 3.14 15.81 5.00
CA GLU A 44 2.55 16.79 4.08
C GLU A 44 3.48 17.98 3.79
N SER A 45 4.21 18.48 4.80
CA SER A 45 5.15 19.60 4.63
C SER A 45 6.34 19.24 3.73
N CYS A 46 6.92 18.05 3.89
CA CYS A 46 7.99 17.57 3.02
C CYS A 46 7.50 17.34 1.59
N ILE A 47 6.29 16.81 1.41
CA ILE A 47 5.68 16.64 0.09
C ILE A 47 5.49 18.01 -0.58
N ASN A 48 4.94 18.98 0.14
CA ASN A 48 4.76 20.32 -0.40
C ASN A 48 6.09 20.91 -0.87
N ARG A 49 7.14 20.86 -0.04
CA ARG A 49 8.47 21.38 -0.39
C ARG A 49 9.11 20.66 -1.59
N LEU A 50 9.12 19.32 -1.59
CA LEU A 50 9.83 18.54 -2.62
C LEU A 50 9.15 18.62 -4.00
N TYR A 51 7.82 18.74 -4.04
CA TYR A 51 7.04 18.72 -5.27
C TYR A 51 6.46 20.10 -5.64
N THR A 52 6.97 21.20 -5.05
CA THR A 52 6.55 22.57 -5.38
C THR A 52 6.81 22.89 -6.84
N HIS A 53 7.99 22.51 -7.35
CA HIS A 53 8.40 22.78 -8.75
C HIS A 53 7.81 21.79 -9.76
N GLY A 54 6.88 20.91 -9.35
CA GLY A 54 6.20 19.95 -10.21
C GLY A 54 6.61 18.51 -9.95
N ALA A 55 6.74 17.73 -11.03
CA ALA A 55 7.06 16.32 -10.94
C ALA A 55 8.52 16.12 -10.51
N ALA A 56 8.75 15.33 -9.48
CA ALA A 56 10.08 15.08 -8.91
C ALA A 56 10.25 13.58 -8.59
N PRO A 57 11.49 13.07 -8.53
CA PRO A 57 11.73 11.69 -8.13
C PRO A 57 11.46 11.48 -6.64
N CYS A 58 10.89 10.32 -6.30
CA CYS A 58 10.77 9.84 -4.93
C CYS A 58 12.18 9.73 -4.30
N PRO A 59 12.42 10.27 -3.10
CA PRO A 59 13.74 10.26 -2.48
C PRO A 59 14.26 8.85 -2.09
N ILE A 60 13.37 7.85 -2.04
CA ILE A 60 13.72 6.48 -1.62
C ILE A 60 13.93 5.57 -2.84
N CYS A 61 13.00 5.58 -3.79
CA CYS A 61 13.02 4.66 -4.94
C CYS A 61 13.15 5.34 -6.31
N LYS A 62 13.35 6.66 -6.34
CA LYS A 62 13.57 7.48 -7.54
C LYS A 62 12.46 7.44 -8.61
N THR A 63 11.30 6.85 -8.30
CA THR A 63 10.12 6.90 -9.17
C THR A 63 9.62 8.33 -9.32
N ILE A 64 9.32 8.78 -10.54
CA ILE A 64 8.80 10.13 -10.77
C ILE A 64 7.37 10.22 -10.24
N LEU A 65 7.13 11.17 -9.33
CA LEU A 65 5.86 11.38 -8.66
C LEU A 65 5.39 12.83 -8.80
N ARG A 66 4.09 13.04 -8.60
CA ARG A 66 3.45 14.37 -8.51
C ARG A 66 2.79 14.52 -7.14
N LYS A 67 2.66 15.75 -6.66
CA LYS A 67 1.99 16.07 -5.39
C LYS A 67 0.58 15.47 -5.28
N THR A 68 -0.19 15.46 -6.38
CA THR A 68 -1.57 14.94 -6.42
C THR A 68 -1.67 13.42 -6.21
N TYR A 69 -0.57 12.68 -6.33
CA TYR A 69 -0.58 11.23 -6.16
C TYR A 69 -0.46 10.79 -4.71
N PHE A 70 -0.21 11.71 -3.78
CA PHE A 70 -0.13 11.40 -2.36
C PHE A 70 -1.53 11.39 -1.74
N VAL A 71 -1.87 10.28 -1.10
CA VAL A 71 -3.19 10.04 -0.50
C VAL A 71 -3.01 9.71 0.99
N PRO A 72 -3.94 10.11 1.89
CA PRO A 72 -3.91 9.64 3.27
C PRO A 72 -3.97 8.10 3.33
N GLN A 73 -3.21 7.52 4.25
CA GLN A 73 -3.21 6.08 4.49
C GLN A 73 -4.55 5.64 5.08
N THR A 74 -5.16 4.59 4.53
CA THR A 74 -6.44 4.04 5.04
C THR A 74 -6.23 2.84 5.97
N PHE A 75 -5.29 1.95 5.63
CA PHE A 75 -4.91 0.78 6.44
C PHE A 75 -3.56 0.98 7.12
N GLU A 76 -3.35 0.45 8.33
CA GLU A 76 -2.08 0.55 9.06
C GLU A 76 -0.90 -0.08 8.28
N ASP A 77 -1.15 -1.26 7.71
CA ASP A 77 -0.20 -2.00 6.89
C ASP A 77 -0.28 -1.59 5.41
N LEU A 78 0.87 -1.20 4.85
CA LEU A 78 1.01 -0.86 3.43
C LEU A 78 0.89 -2.09 2.53
N TYR A 79 1.15 -3.29 3.04
CA TYR A 79 0.92 -4.54 2.32
C TYR A 79 -0.57 -4.70 2.00
N VAL A 80 -1.42 -4.53 3.02
CA VAL A 80 -2.89 -4.61 2.88
C VAL A 80 -3.42 -3.54 1.93
N GLU A 81 -2.96 -2.29 2.06
CA GLU A 81 -3.34 -1.21 1.14
C GLU A 81 -3.01 -1.58 -0.32
N LYS A 82 -1.82 -2.13 -0.56
CA LYS A 82 -1.38 -2.57 -1.90
C LYS A 82 -2.22 -3.72 -2.43
N GLU A 83 -2.50 -4.72 -1.60
CA GLU A 83 -3.36 -5.85 -1.94
C GLU A 83 -4.76 -5.36 -2.32
N VAL A 84 -5.37 -4.49 -1.52
CA VAL A 84 -6.69 -3.91 -1.80
C VAL A 84 -6.69 -3.16 -3.14
N GLN A 85 -5.64 -2.39 -3.45
CA GLN A 85 -5.52 -1.71 -4.74
C GLN A 85 -5.44 -2.70 -5.91
N ILE A 86 -4.70 -3.80 -5.77
CA ILE A 86 -4.60 -4.86 -6.78
C ILE A 86 -5.96 -5.56 -6.95
N ARG A 87 -6.60 -5.99 -5.86
CA ARG A 87 -7.93 -6.62 -5.90
C ARG A 87 -8.97 -5.73 -6.56
N LYS A 88 -8.98 -4.42 -6.25
CA LYS A 88 -9.85 -3.43 -6.93
C LYS A 88 -9.57 -3.33 -8.43
N LYS A 89 -8.31 -3.45 -8.84
CA LYS A 89 -7.95 -3.39 -10.26
C LYS A 89 -8.36 -4.68 -10.98
N VAL A 90 -8.09 -5.85 -10.39
CA VAL A 90 -8.49 -7.15 -10.94
C VAL A 90 -10.01 -7.23 -11.05
N GLY A 91 -10.77 -6.91 -10.00
CA GLY A 91 -12.23 -6.95 -10.02
C GLY A 91 -12.89 -5.98 -11.02
N LYS A 92 -12.19 -4.95 -11.51
CA LYS A 92 -12.68 -4.11 -12.61
C LYS A 92 -12.66 -4.83 -13.96
N TYR A 93 -11.70 -5.71 -14.19
CA TYR A 93 -11.56 -6.48 -15.43
C TYR A 93 -12.27 -7.84 -15.35
N PHE A 94 -12.30 -8.44 -14.16
CA PHE A 94 -12.88 -9.75 -13.88
C PHE A 94 -14.20 -9.59 -13.10
N ASN A 95 -15.24 -9.08 -13.76
CA ASN A 95 -16.52 -8.70 -13.13
C ASN A 95 -17.71 -9.60 -13.51
N LYS A 96 -17.47 -10.84 -13.93
CA LYS A 96 -18.54 -11.81 -14.22
C LYS A 96 -19.40 -12.07 -12.97
N ARG A 97 -20.70 -12.17 -13.17
CA ARG A 97 -21.72 -12.44 -12.14
C ARG A 97 -22.24 -13.86 -12.27
N LEU A 98 -22.93 -14.35 -11.24
CA LEU A 98 -23.59 -15.66 -11.26
C LEU A 98 -24.53 -15.86 -12.47
N GLU A 99 -25.15 -14.78 -12.93
CA GLU A 99 -26.00 -14.73 -14.13
C GLU A 99 -25.24 -15.16 -15.41
N ASP A 100 -23.95 -14.85 -15.51
CA ASP A 100 -23.10 -15.22 -16.66
C ASP A 100 -22.77 -16.72 -16.70
N PHE A 101 -23.05 -17.45 -15.61
CA PHE A 101 -22.84 -18.90 -15.48
C PHE A 101 -24.16 -19.69 -15.52
N GLY A 102 -25.26 -19.07 -15.96
CA GLY A 102 -26.56 -19.74 -16.07
C GLY A 102 -27.14 -20.20 -14.72
N GLY A 103 -26.71 -19.61 -13.61
CA GLY A 103 -27.12 -19.99 -12.26
C GLY A 103 -26.36 -21.16 -11.65
N ASP A 104 -25.32 -21.69 -12.31
CA ASP A 104 -24.44 -22.71 -11.72
C ASP A 104 -23.50 -22.10 -10.68
N LEU A 105 -23.81 -22.35 -9.40
CA LEU A 105 -23.04 -21.85 -8.27
C LEU A 105 -21.62 -22.44 -8.22
N ARG A 106 -21.42 -23.66 -8.71
CA ARG A 106 -20.12 -24.32 -8.64
C ARG A 106 -19.12 -23.64 -9.57
N GLN A 107 -19.49 -23.46 -10.84
CA GLN A 107 -18.66 -22.78 -11.82
C GLN A 107 -18.37 -21.33 -11.42
N TYR A 108 -19.34 -20.64 -10.82
CA TYR A 108 -19.13 -19.30 -10.30
C TYR A 108 -18.10 -19.26 -9.16
N ASN A 109 -18.17 -20.20 -8.22
CA ASN A 109 -17.19 -20.29 -7.13
C ASN A 109 -15.79 -20.65 -7.65
N ASP A 110 -15.70 -21.57 -8.61
CA ASP A 110 -14.42 -21.94 -9.24
C ASP A 110 -13.79 -20.71 -9.93
N TYR A 111 -14.59 -19.91 -10.64
CA TYR A 111 -14.14 -18.64 -11.23
C TYR A 111 -13.68 -17.61 -10.18
N LEU A 112 -14.38 -17.49 -9.04
CA LEU A 112 -13.96 -16.58 -7.97
C LEU A 112 -12.60 -16.98 -7.39
N GLU A 113 -12.35 -18.28 -7.20
CA GLU A 113 -11.06 -18.79 -6.74
C GLU A 113 -9.96 -18.50 -7.77
N GLU A 114 -10.20 -18.73 -9.06
CA GLU A 114 -9.25 -18.38 -10.13
C GLU A 114 -8.89 -16.88 -10.11
N VAL A 115 -9.88 -16.01 -9.92
CA VAL A 115 -9.67 -14.55 -9.81
C VAL A 115 -8.85 -14.19 -8.56
N GLU A 116 -9.05 -14.90 -7.47
CA GLU A 116 -8.27 -14.73 -6.25
C GLU A 116 -6.82 -15.22 -6.42
N GLU A 117 -6.60 -16.37 -7.05
CA GLU A 117 -5.28 -16.88 -7.42
C GLU A 117 -4.53 -15.88 -8.30
N LEU A 118 -5.16 -15.35 -9.34
CA LEU A 118 -4.58 -14.31 -10.18
C LEU A 118 -4.18 -13.08 -9.35
N SER A 119 -5.05 -12.64 -8.44
CA SER A 119 -4.77 -11.52 -7.53
C SER A 119 -3.54 -11.81 -6.65
N LYS A 120 -3.44 -13.02 -6.09
CA LYS A 120 -2.29 -13.49 -5.29
C LYS A 120 -1.00 -13.48 -6.12
N TYR A 121 -1.02 -14.01 -7.34
CA TYR A 121 0.14 -14.02 -8.24
C TYR A 121 0.63 -12.61 -8.57
N PHE A 122 -0.26 -11.66 -8.86
CA PHE A 122 0.12 -10.26 -9.10
C PHE A 122 0.81 -9.62 -7.90
N ILE A 123 0.32 -9.90 -6.69
CA ILE A 123 0.93 -9.42 -5.44
C ILE A 123 2.36 -9.97 -5.32
N ILE A 124 2.51 -11.29 -5.42
CA ILE A 124 3.79 -12.01 -5.28
C ILE A 124 4.79 -11.52 -6.33
N LEU A 125 4.41 -11.47 -7.61
CA LEU A 125 5.29 -11.04 -8.70
C LEU A 125 5.82 -9.62 -8.46
N PHE A 126 4.97 -8.70 -7.99
CA PHE A 126 5.41 -7.33 -7.70
C PHE A 126 6.41 -7.28 -6.53
N PHE A 127 6.25 -8.13 -5.51
CA PHE A 127 7.21 -8.25 -4.42
C PHE A 127 8.55 -8.82 -4.91
N PHE A 128 8.53 -9.90 -5.69
CA PHE A 128 9.73 -10.51 -6.26
C PHE A 128 10.49 -9.55 -7.18
N ILE A 129 9.80 -8.86 -8.10
CA ILE A 129 10.43 -7.92 -9.04
C ILE A 129 11.05 -6.73 -8.28
N LYS A 130 10.36 -6.16 -7.28
CA LYS A 130 10.94 -5.06 -6.49
C LYS A 130 12.16 -5.52 -5.68
N ASN A 131 12.13 -6.73 -5.13
CA ASN A 131 13.25 -7.26 -4.35
C ASN A 131 14.49 -7.51 -5.26
N TYR A 132 14.30 -8.13 -6.42
CA TYR A 132 15.37 -8.32 -7.41
C TYR A 132 15.97 -7.00 -7.92
N ARG A 133 15.15 -5.97 -8.12
CA ARG A 133 15.62 -4.65 -8.56
C ARG A 133 16.43 -3.92 -7.48
N ASN A 134 16.19 -4.18 -6.20
CA ASN A 134 17.00 -3.64 -5.11
C ASN A 134 18.35 -4.37 -4.97
N GLN A 135 18.40 -5.68 -5.24
CA GLN A 135 19.63 -6.48 -5.12
C GLN A 135 20.67 -6.19 -6.20
N LEU A 136 20.26 -5.77 -7.40
CA LEU A 136 21.17 -5.36 -8.48
C LEU A 136 21.82 -3.98 -8.25
N VAL A 137 21.23 -3.13 -7.40
CA VAL A 137 21.78 -1.79 -7.09
C VAL A 137 22.81 -1.84 -5.95
N SER A 138 22.89 -2.96 -5.21
CA SER A 138 23.90 -3.18 -4.16
C SER A 138 25.17 -3.90 -4.63
N ILE A 139 25.27 -4.21 -5.93
CA ILE A 139 26.42 -4.91 -6.54
C ILE A 139 27.28 -3.94 -7.41
N PHE A 140 26.87 -2.67 -7.52
CA PHE A 140 27.65 -1.56 -8.07
C PHE A 140 27.79 -0.46 -7.02
#